data_AF-A0A6J3HGC5-F1
#
_entry.id   AF-A0A6J3HGC5-F1
#
_cell.length_a   1.000
_cell.length_b   1.000
_cell.length_c   1.000
_cell.angle_alpha   90.00
_cell.angle_beta   90.00
_cell.angle_gamma   90.00
#
_symmetry.space_group_name_H-M   'P 1'
#
loop_
_entity.id
_entity.type
_entity.pdbx_description
1 polymer ?
#
loop_
_entity_poly.entity_id
_entity_poly.type
_entity_poly.pdbx_seq_one_letter_code
_entity_poly.pdbx_strand_id
1 'polypeptide(L)'
;MVGAVSFPGFLGEVAGSSWVSKPSRGGRVSEGLTSAPHSRRHGLLPSGSLRLAQVQVDDTGHYECTASNPAGSASRRYVLGVQVPPQVQPGPRVLKVLVGEALDLNCVAEGNPEPQLSWSKDGVALRGRGPEGSVHFTAIGTSDAGRYHCEASNSVGVDAWDVELRVLEPPHWGADETSGLLERVAGENACLPCPARGEAASRAGLGR
;
A
#
# COMPACT_ATOMS: atom_id res chain seq x y z
N MET A 1 58.19 23.26 39.14
CA MET A 1 57.70 24.24 38.15
C MET A 1 58.09 23.76 36.78
N VAL A 2 57.13 23.26 36.00
CA VAL A 2 57.30 23.02 34.57
C VAL A 2 56.12 23.75 33.92
N GLY A 3 56.45 24.73 33.07
CA GLY A 3 55.53 25.76 32.60
C GLY A 3 54.49 25.25 31.61
N ALA A 4 53.27 25.78 31.74
CA ALA A 4 52.25 25.67 30.70
C ALA A 4 52.69 26.52 29.51
N VAL A 5 52.81 25.88 28.34
CA VAL A 5 53.17 26.54 27.09
C VAL A 5 51.89 27.18 26.54
N SER A 6 51.76 28.49 26.69
CA SER A 6 50.74 29.27 25.99
C SER A 6 51.15 29.44 24.53
N PHE A 7 50.30 29.00 23.61
CA PHE A 7 50.39 29.37 22.20
C PHE A 7 49.42 30.54 21.92
N PRO A 8 49.89 31.68 21.38
CA PRO A 8 49.02 32.75 20.92
C PRO A 8 48.60 32.51 19.47
N GLY A 9 47.28 32.50 19.24
CA GLY A 9 46.64 32.77 17.96
C GLY A 9 46.61 31.62 16.95
N PHE A 10 45.44 31.01 16.75
CA PHE A 10 44.96 30.59 15.42
C PHE A 10 43.42 30.51 15.42
N LEU A 11 42.83 31.39 14.61
CA LEU A 11 41.51 31.38 13.97
C LEU A 11 40.54 30.22 14.27
N GLY A 12 39.36 30.58 14.81
CA GLY A 12 38.10 29.87 14.56
C GLY A 12 37.99 28.47 15.16
N GLU A 13 37.99 28.38 16.49
CA GLU A 13 37.53 27.16 17.16
C GLU A 13 36.06 26.94 16.80
N VAL A 14 35.81 25.94 15.95
CA VAL A 14 34.46 25.50 15.57
C VAL A 14 33.68 25.25 16.86
N ALA A 15 32.57 25.98 17.05
CA ALA A 15 31.67 25.74 18.17
C ALA A 15 31.34 24.24 18.21
N GLY A 16 31.52 23.60 19.37
CA GLY A 16 31.23 22.18 19.51
C GLY A 16 29.74 21.97 19.27
N SER A 17 29.39 21.39 18.11
CA SER A 17 28.01 21.09 17.73
C SER A 17 27.67 19.65 18.12
N SER A 18 26.68 19.48 18.99
CA SER A 18 26.16 18.17 19.40
C SER A 18 24.73 18.00 18.92
N TRP A 19 24.38 16.79 18.49
CA TRP A 19 23.03 16.43 18.04
C TRP A 19 22.40 15.44 19.01
N VAL A 20 21.14 15.71 19.37
CA VAL A 20 20.30 14.81 20.17
C VAL A 20 19.03 14.51 19.38
N SER A 21 18.69 13.22 19.27
CA SER A 21 17.37 12.79 18.79
C SER A 21 16.46 12.50 19.98
N LYS A 22 15.27 13.10 19.98
CA LYS A 22 14.20 12.81 20.94
C LYS A 22 13.10 12.03 20.21
N PRO A 23 12.91 10.73 20.50
CA PRO A 23 11.86 9.94 19.86
C PRO A 23 10.47 10.46 20.24
N SER A 24 9.52 10.35 19.31
CA SER A 24 8.13 10.81 19.48
C SER A 24 7.28 9.89 20.37
N ARG A 25 7.69 8.64 20.58
CA ARG A 25 7.04 7.66 21.49
C ARG A 25 8.07 7.04 22.43
N GLY A 26 8.01 7.36 23.73
CA GLY A 26 8.54 6.58 24.87
C GLY A 26 9.96 6.00 24.82
N GLY A 27 10.77 6.33 23.81
CA GLY A 27 12.08 5.74 23.56
C GLY A 27 13.18 6.45 24.33
N ARG A 28 14.30 5.74 24.52
CA ARG A 28 15.49 6.26 25.20
C ARG A 28 16.05 7.44 24.40
N VAL A 29 16.27 8.58 25.05
CA VAL A 29 16.99 9.72 24.46
C VAL A 29 18.40 9.26 24.12
N SER A 30 18.77 9.28 22.84
CA SER A 30 20.17 9.08 22.44
C SER A 30 20.93 10.38 22.69
N GLU A 31 21.44 10.52 23.91
CA GLU A 31 22.37 11.58 24.28
C GLU A 31 23.69 11.35 23.54
N GLY A 32 23.99 12.25 22.60
CA GLY A 32 25.18 12.18 21.77
C GLY A 32 25.07 11.07 20.72
N LEU A 33 24.83 11.46 19.47
CA LEU A 33 25.20 10.65 18.31
C LEU A 33 26.74 10.63 18.14
N THR A 34 27.46 10.45 19.25
CA THR A 34 28.90 10.30 19.32
C THR A 34 29.18 8.80 19.19
N SER A 35 29.36 8.36 17.94
CA SER A 35 29.93 7.05 17.60
C SER A 35 29.44 5.86 18.45
N ALA A 36 28.14 5.57 18.46
CA ALA A 36 27.69 4.25 18.90
C ALA A 36 27.88 3.25 17.74
N PRO A 37 28.58 2.11 17.93
CA PRO A 37 28.94 1.18 16.85
C PRO A 37 27.74 0.40 16.24
N HIS A 38 26.50 0.75 16.61
CA HIS A 38 25.27 0.11 16.14
C HIS A 38 24.46 0.92 15.11
N SER A 39 24.88 2.13 14.69
CA SER A 39 24.22 2.80 13.56
C SER A 39 25.23 3.37 12.56
N ARG A 40 25.64 2.53 11.59
CA ARG A 40 26.45 2.96 10.43
C ARG A 40 25.72 3.94 9.49
N ARG A 41 24.46 4.29 9.81
CA ARG A 41 23.61 5.19 9.03
C ARG A 41 23.64 6.64 9.51
N HIS A 42 24.02 6.88 10.76
CA HIS A 42 24.13 8.22 11.32
C HIS A 42 25.59 8.67 11.31
N GLY A 43 25.87 9.83 10.72
CA GLY A 43 27.22 10.39 10.65
C GLY A 43 27.21 11.90 10.84
N LEU A 44 28.30 12.44 11.40
CA LEU A 44 28.48 13.88 11.52
C LEU A 44 29.43 14.36 10.42
N LEU A 45 29.06 15.41 9.68
CA LEU A 45 29.94 16.05 8.71
C LEU A 45 30.92 17.03 9.41
N PRO A 46 32.08 17.34 8.80
CA PRO A 46 33.00 18.36 9.30
C PRO A 46 32.38 19.75 9.49
N SER A 47 31.25 20.03 8.81
CA SER A 47 30.46 21.25 8.96
C SER A 47 29.61 21.29 10.24
N GLY A 48 29.58 20.23 11.05
CA GLY A 48 28.67 20.09 12.19
C GLY A 48 27.25 19.63 11.82
N SER A 49 27.01 19.29 10.55
CA SER A 49 25.71 18.81 10.06
C SER A 49 25.52 17.31 10.33
N LEU A 50 24.31 16.92 10.74
CA LEU A 50 23.93 15.51 10.89
C LEU A 50 23.53 14.89 9.55
N ARG A 51 24.15 13.78 9.18
CA ARG A 51 23.81 12.95 8.02
C ARG A 51 23.09 11.70 8.49
N LEU A 52 21.91 11.46 7.93
CA LEU A 52 21.22 10.18 7.99
C LEU A 52 21.26 9.54 6.60
N ALA A 53 21.93 8.41 6.48
CA ALA A 53 21.95 7.60 5.26
C ALA A 53 20.81 6.58 5.30
N GLN A 54 20.09 6.40 4.19
CA GLN A 54 18.96 5.47 4.10
C GLN A 54 17.91 5.72 5.20
N VAL A 55 17.33 6.92 5.19
CA VAL A 55 16.29 7.34 6.14
C VAL A 55 15.13 6.34 6.13
N GLN A 56 14.74 5.87 7.31
CA GLN A 56 13.62 4.96 7.52
C GLN A 56 12.50 5.63 8.30
N VAL A 57 11.31 5.02 8.30
CA VAL A 57 10.15 5.53 9.04
C VAL A 57 10.47 5.76 10.52
N ASP A 58 11.30 4.88 11.11
CA ASP A 58 11.76 4.95 12.50
C ASP A 58 12.64 6.17 12.81
N ASP A 59 13.22 6.82 11.80
CA ASP A 59 13.99 8.06 11.96
C ASP A 59 13.08 9.30 12.10
N THR A 60 11.75 9.14 11.98
CA THR A 60 10.79 10.22 12.19
C THR A 60 10.86 10.71 13.63
N GLY A 61 11.11 12.01 13.82
CA GLY A 61 11.25 12.55 15.16
C GLY A 61 11.81 13.97 15.23
N HIS A 62 12.14 14.38 16.45
CA HIS A 62 12.70 15.69 16.74
C HIS A 62 14.21 15.59 16.90
N TYR A 63 14.92 16.46 16.19
CA TYR A 63 16.37 16.57 16.22
C TYR A 63 16.74 17.94 16.76
N GLU A 64 17.63 18.00 17.74
CA GLU A 64 18.09 19.25 18.34
C GLU A 64 19.62 19.35 18.18
N CYS A 65 20.07 20.43 17.56
CA CYS A 65 21.47 20.78 17.44
C CYS A 65 21.81 21.84 18.48
N THR A 66 22.79 21.57 19.33
CA THR A 66 23.29 22.51 20.31
C THR A 66 24.74 22.84 19.99
N ALA A 67 25.01 24.12 19.72
CA ALA A 67 26.35 24.66 19.56
C ALA A 67 26.79 25.30 20.88
N SER A 68 27.98 24.97 21.37
CA SER A 68 28.54 25.51 22.61
C SER A 68 29.96 26.02 22.42
N ASN A 69 30.27 27.12 23.11
CA ASN A 69 31.61 27.69 23.22
C ASN A 69 31.81 28.27 24.64
N PRO A 70 33.02 28.72 25.03
CA PRO A 70 33.25 29.28 26.37
C PRO A 70 32.39 30.51 26.71
N ALA A 71 31.80 31.17 25.72
CA ALA A 71 30.94 32.33 25.89
C ALA A 71 29.45 31.98 26.06
N GLY A 72 29.03 30.73 25.78
CA GLY A 72 27.64 30.31 25.94
C GLY A 72 27.23 29.12 25.06
N SER A 73 25.93 28.90 24.96
CA SER A 73 25.35 27.86 24.10
C SER A 73 24.10 28.35 23.37
N ALA A 74 23.86 27.81 22.19
CA ALA A 74 22.66 28.06 21.38
C ALA A 74 22.14 26.73 20.83
N SER A 75 20.83 26.49 20.89
CA SER A 75 20.20 25.29 20.33
C SER A 75 19.18 25.60 19.24
N ARG A 76 18.99 24.66 18.32
CA ARG A 76 18.01 24.72 17.25
C ARG A 76 17.34 23.36 17.07
N ARG A 77 16.00 23.37 16.97
CA ARG A 77 15.18 22.17 16.80
C ARG A 77 14.72 22.00 15.34
N TYR A 78 14.72 20.76 14.88
CA TYR A 78 14.24 20.30 13.59
C TYR A 78 13.24 19.16 13.79
N VAL A 79 12.27 19.05 12.90
CA VAL A 79 11.32 17.92 12.85
C VAL A 79 11.56 17.19 11.54
N LEU A 80 11.96 15.92 11.62
CA LEU A 80 12.09 15.05 10.47
C LEU A 80 10.81 14.23 10.32
N GLY A 81 10.06 14.48 9.24
CA GLY A 81 8.95 13.63 8.80
C GLY A 81 9.41 12.75 7.64
N VAL A 82 9.24 11.44 7.77
CA VAL A 82 9.58 10.49 6.71
C VAL A 82 8.32 10.10 5.98
N GLN A 83 8.31 10.33 4.67
CA GLN A 83 7.18 9.99 3.81
C GLN A 83 7.41 8.63 3.15
N VAL A 84 6.34 7.87 2.99
CA VAL A 84 6.32 6.52 2.45
C VAL A 84 5.35 6.51 1.27
N PRO A 85 5.74 6.02 0.09
CA PRO A 85 4.83 5.87 -1.04
C PRO A 85 3.65 4.96 -0.69
N PRO A 86 2.52 5.08 -1.38
CA PRO A 86 1.39 4.19 -1.17
C PRO A 86 1.78 2.75 -1.51
N GLN A 87 1.23 1.81 -0.76
CA GLN A 87 1.34 0.39 -1.00
C GLN A 87 -0.06 -0.22 -0.92
N VAL A 88 -0.58 -0.68 -2.04
CA VAL A 88 -1.90 -1.32 -2.13
C VAL A 88 -1.78 -2.77 -1.68
N GLN A 89 -2.70 -3.23 -0.84
CA GLN A 89 -2.74 -4.62 -0.42
C GLN A 89 -3.12 -5.53 -1.61
N PRO A 90 -2.39 -6.64 -1.82
CA PRO A 90 -2.65 -7.53 -2.94
C PRO A 90 -4.00 -8.24 -2.79
N GLY A 91 -4.89 -8.03 -3.77
CA GLY A 91 -6.16 -8.73 -3.89
C GLY A 91 -6.16 -9.84 -4.97
N PRO A 92 -7.29 -10.53 -5.16
CA PRO A 92 -7.44 -11.50 -6.24
C PRO A 92 -7.32 -10.82 -7.62
N ARG A 93 -6.69 -11.50 -8.58
CA ARG A 93 -6.60 -11.00 -9.97
C ARG A 93 -7.90 -11.19 -10.75
N VAL A 94 -8.66 -12.23 -10.41
CA VAL A 94 -9.94 -12.58 -11.03
C VAL A 94 -10.92 -12.90 -9.92
N LEU A 95 -12.08 -12.25 -9.94
CA LEU A 95 -13.17 -12.49 -9.00
C LEU A 95 -14.40 -12.99 -9.75
N LYS A 96 -14.96 -14.11 -9.31
CA LYS A 96 -16.16 -14.71 -9.91
C LYS A 96 -17.33 -14.59 -8.95
N VAL A 97 -18.42 -13.98 -9.38
CA VAL A 97 -19.60 -13.73 -8.54
C VAL A 97 -20.86 -14.10 -9.32
N LEU A 98 -21.86 -14.67 -8.64
CA LEU A 98 -23.13 -15.02 -9.27
C LEU A 98 -24.00 -13.77 -9.46
N VAL A 99 -24.74 -13.68 -10.57
CA VAL A 99 -25.73 -12.61 -10.79
C VAL A 99 -26.70 -12.52 -9.60
N GLY A 100 -26.98 -11.30 -9.16
CA GLY A 100 -27.90 -11.01 -8.06
C GLY A 100 -27.29 -11.03 -6.67
N GLU A 101 -26.06 -11.53 -6.51
CA GLU A 101 -25.33 -11.48 -5.24
C GLU A 101 -24.83 -10.06 -4.93
N ALA A 102 -24.67 -9.79 -3.63
CA ALA A 102 -24.01 -8.58 -3.17
C ALA A 102 -22.48 -8.77 -3.25
N LEU A 103 -21.76 -7.70 -3.61
CA LEU A 103 -20.31 -7.71 -3.71
C LEU A 103 -19.72 -6.42 -3.19
N ASP A 104 -18.66 -6.53 -2.38
CA ASP A 104 -17.81 -5.43 -1.96
C ASP A 104 -16.41 -5.56 -2.55
N LEU A 105 -16.05 -4.63 -3.43
CA LEU A 105 -14.66 -4.46 -3.86
C LEU A 105 -13.98 -3.47 -2.95
N ASN A 106 -13.19 -3.97 -2.00
CA ASN A 106 -12.43 -3.14 -1.08
C ASN A 106 -10.98 -2.99 -1.57
N CYS A 107 -10.49 -1.76 -1.63
CA CYS A 107 -9.09 -1.47 -1.86
C CYS A 107 -8.52 -0.84 -0.61
N VAL A 108 -7.46 -1.43 -0.07
CA VAL A 108 -6.78 -0.92 1.13
C VAL A 108 -5.35 -0.59 0.74
N ALA A 109 -4.92 0.62 1.03
CA ALA A 109 -3.54 1.04 0.81
C ALA A 109 -2.98 1.66 2.09
N GLU A 110 -1.70 1.43 2.32
CA GLU A 110 -0.95 2.05 3.41
C GLU A 110 0.04 3.06 2.83
N GLY A 111 0.30 4.15 3.51
CA GLY A 111 1.22 5.17 3.04
C GLY A 111 1.31 6.35 4.01
N ASN A 112 2.34 7.16 3.86
CA ASN A 112 2.46 8.42 4.62
C ASN A 112 2.95 9.52 3.69
N PRO A 113 2.18 10.57 3.39
CA PRO A 113 0.83 10.85 3.90
C PRO A 113 -0.23 9.80 3.50
N GLU A 114 -1.35 9.78 4.23
CA GLU A 114 -2.49 8.89 3.97
C GLU A 114 -2.89 8.94 2.48
N PRO A 115 -2.90 7.80 1.77
CA PRO A 115 -3.12 7.81 0.33
C PRO A 115 -4.59 8.01 -0.03
N GLN A 116 -4.83 8.74 -1.11
CA GLN A 116 -6.16 8.90 -1.69
C GLN A 116 -6.44 7.74 -2.64
N LEU A 117 -7.57 7.07 -2.42
CA LEU A 117 -8.02 5.93 -3.21
C LEU A 117 -8.99 6.38 -4.30
N SER A 118 -8.79 5.87 -5.50
CA SER A 118 -9.70 6.08 -6.64
C SER A 118 -9.94 4.78 -7.39
N TRP A 119 -11.16 4.61 -7.89
CA TRP A 119 -11.56 3.43 -8.65
C TRP A 119 -11.90 3.81 -10.08
N SER A 120 -11.56 2.92 -11.00
CA SER A 120 -12.04 2.98 -12.38
C SER A 120 -12.49 1.61 -12.86
N LYS A 121 -13.48 1.60 -13.76
CA LYS A 121 -13.96 0.41 -14.47
C LYS A 121 -13.70 0.62 -15.95
N ASP A 122 -12.95 -0.30 -16.56
CA ASP A 122 -12.63 -0.29 -17.99
C ASP A 122 -12.07 1.07 -18.48
N GLY A 123 -11.27 1.72 -17.61
CA GLY A 123 -10.68 3.05 -17.87
C GLY A 123 -11.58 4.25 -17.53
N VAL A 124 -12.81 4.02 -17.08
CA VAL A 124 -13.75 5.09 -16.68
C VAL A 124 -13.77 5.22 -15.15
N ALA A 125 -13.45 6.41 -14.64
CA ALA A 125 -13.46 6.69 -13.21
C ALA A 125 -14.86 6.49 -12.59
N LEU A 126 -14.93 5.67 -11.54
CA LEU A 126 -16.14 5.43 -10.76
C LEU A 126 -16.26 6.54 -9.71
N ARG A 127 -17.10 7.54 -9.97
CA ARG A 127 -17.38 8.59 -8.99
C ARG A 127 -18.42 8.09 -7.98
N GLY A 128 -18.03 7.99 -6.71
CA GLY A 128 -18.99 7.97 -5.59
C GLY A 128 -19.72 6.66 -5.31
N ARG A 129 -19.05 5.50 -5.32
CA ARG A 129 -19.57 4.30 -4.68
C ARG A 129 -18.70 4.00 -3.47
N GLY A 130 -19.29 4.15 -2.27
CA GLY A 130 -18.79 3.72 -0.97
C GLY A 130 -17.90 4.69 -0.17
N PRO A 131 -17.75 4.45 1.14
CA PRO A 131 -16.77 5.15 1.98
C PRO A 131 -15.36 4.87 1.44
N GLU A 132 -14.53 5.94 1.41
CA GLU A 132 -13.09 5.97 1.09
C GLU A 132 -12.50 4.65 0.55
N GLY A 133 -12.61 4.41 -0.77
CA GLY A 133 -11.89 3.32 -1.44
C GLY A 133 -12.60 1.97 -1.58
N SER A 134 -13.91 1.87 -1.31
CA SER A 134 -14.67 0.61 -1.49
C SER A 134 -15.84 0.74 -2.46
N VAL A 135 -16.00 -0.16 -3.45
CA VAL A 135 -17.17 -0.19 -4.34
C VAL A 135 -18.16 -1.27 -3.89
N HIS A 136 -19.33 -0.84 -3.43
CA HIS A 136 -20.43 -1.73 -3.01
C HIS A 136 -21.44 -1.97 -4.15
N PHE A 137 -21.81 -3.24 -4.33
CA PHE A 137 -22.90 -3.71 -5.17
C PHE A 137 -23.91 -4.43 -4.29
N THR A 138 -25.16 -3.98 -4.29
CA THR A 138 -26.26 -4.67 -3.60
C THR A 138 -26.75 -5.90 -4.36
N ALA A 139 -26.74 -5.84 -5.68
CA ALA A 139 -27.05 -6.95 -6.57
C ALA A 139 -26.25 -6.78 -7.87
N ILE A 140 -25.34 -7.70 -8.14
CA ILE A 140 -24.44 -7.62 -9.29
C ILE A 140 -25.13 -8.10 -10.57
N GLY A 141 -25.07 -7.30 -11.63
CA GLY A 141 -25.59 -7.66 -12.95
C GLY A 141 -24.49 -8.14 -13.88
N THR A 142 -24.84 -8.82 -14.97
CA THR A 142 -23.87 -9.18 -16.02
C THR A 142 -23.21 -7.96 -16.67
N SER A 143 -23.90 -6.82 -16.68
CA SER A 143 -23.34 -5.52 -17.11
C SER A 143 -22.22 -5.00 -16.20
N ASP A 144 -22.15 -5.47 -14.95
CA ASP A 144 -21.12 -5.05 -14.00
C ASP A 144 -19.79 -5.77 -14.24
N ALA A 145 -19.76 -6.85 -15.02
CA ALA A 145 -18.51 -7.49 -15.44
C ALA A 145 -17.57 -6.49 -16.14
N GLY A 146 -16.26 -6.69 -15.96
CA GLY A 146 -15.24 -5.79 -16.51
C GLY A 146 -13.95 -5.80 -15.69
N ARG A 147 -13.00 -4.94 -16.08
CA ARG A 147 -11.75 -4.74 -15.37
C ARG A 147 -11.88 -3.55 -14.44
N TYR A 148 -11.70 -3.79 -13.15
CA TYR A 148 -11.68 -2.76 -12.13
C TYR A 148 -10.23 -2.48 -11.75
N HIS A 149 -9.91 -1.19 -11.63
CA HIS A 149 -8.59 -0.69 -11.28
C HIS A 149 -8.73 0.25 -10.09
N CYS A 150 -8.11 -0.11 -8.99
CA CYS A 150 -7.93 0.76 -7.83
C CYS A 150 -6.55 1.42 -7.92
N GLU A 151 -6.51 2.74 -7.79
CA GLU A 151 -5.29 3.52 -7.71
C GLU A 151 -5.22 4.23 -6.35
N ALA A 152 -4.11 4.05 -5.65
CA ALA A 152 -3.77 4.73 -4.42
C ALA A 152 -2.67 5.76 -4.68
N SER A 153 -2.87 7.01 -4.30
CA SER A 153 -1.94 8.10 -4.61
C SER A 153 -1.64 8.98 -3.39
N ASN A 154 -0.37 9.38 -3.22
CA ASN A 154 0.04 10.37 -2.24
C ASN A 154 1.13 11.31 -2.80
N SER A 155 1.66 12.22 -1.97
CA SER A 155 2.68 13.19 -2.41
C SER A 155 4.01 12.59 -2.85
N VAL A 156 4.27 11.32 -2.53
CA VAL A 156 5.52 10.62 -2.83
C VAL A 156 5.39 9.74 -4.07
N GLY A 157 4.22 9.13 -4.28
CA GLY A 157 4.03 8.19 -5.37
C GLY A 157 2.61 7.66 -5.52
N VAL A 158 2.51 6.64 -6.36
CA VAL A 158 1.26 5.98 -6.75
C VAL A 158 1.50 4.47 -6.80
N ASP A 159 0.50 3.70 -6.37
CA ASP A 159 0.46 2.24 -6.49
C ASP A 159 -0.98 1.80 -6.81
N ALA A 160 -1.13 0.64 -7.44
CA ALA A 160 -2.42 0.22 -7.98
C ALA A 160 -2.67 -1.29 -7.95
N TRP A 161 -3.95 -1.65 -7.94
CA TRP A 161 -4.44 -3.02 -7.99
C TRP A 161 -5.53 -3.21 -9.05
N ASP A 162 -5.32 -4.20 -9.92
CA ASP A 162 -6.26 -4.60 -10.97
C ASP A 162 -6.99 -5.91 -10.63
N VAL A 163 -8.31 -5.91 -10.81
CA VAL A 163 -9.15 -7.11 -10.69
C VAL A 163 -10.10 -7.25 -11.87
N GLU A 164 -10.14 -8.45 -12.44
CA GLU A 164 -11.12 -8.83 -13.47
C GLU A 164 -12.36 -9.42 -12.80
N LEU A 165 -13.48 -8.69 -12.85
CA LEU A 165 -14.76 -9.15 -12.34
C LEU A 165 -15.50 -9.94 -13.41
N ARG A 166 -15.79 -11.21 -13.11
CA ARG A 166 -16.58 -12.12 -13.93
C ARG A 166 -17.90 -12.42 -13.24
N VAL A 167 -18.98 -12.12 -13.93
CA VAL A 167 -20.33 -12.35 -13.42
C VAL A 167 -20.87 -13.62 -14.05
N LEU A 168 -21.14 -14.63 -13.22
CA LEU A 168 -21.62 -15.93 -13.62
C LEU A 168 -23.15 -15.93 -13.58
N GLU A 169 -23.76 -16.40 -14.66
CA GLU A 169 -25.19 -16.71 -14.67
C GLU A 169 -25.40 -18.18 -14.25
N PRO A 170 -26.37 -18.45 -13.35
CA PRO A 170 -26.75 -19.83 -13.04
C PRO A 170 -27.31 -20.51 -14.30
N PRO A 171 -27.19 -21.84 -14.41
CA PRO A 171 -27.68 -22.54 -15.56
C PRO A 171 -29.21 -22.37 -15.67
N HIS A 172 -29.67 -21.95 -16.84
CA HIS A 172 -31.09 -21.77 -17.11
C HIS A 172 -31.50 -22.58 -18.33
N TRP A 173 -32.75 -23.03 -18.33
CA TRP A 173 -33.33 -23.73 -19.46
C TRP A 173 -33.55 -22.75 -20.61
N GLY A 174 -33.09 -23.09 -21.81
CA GLY A 174 -33.50 -22.39 -23.02
C GLY A 174 -35.02 -22.51 -23.16
N ALA A 175 -35.67 -21.44 -23.64
CA ALA A 175 -37.12 -21.35 -23.82
C ALA A 175 -37.70 -22.29 -24.90
N ASP A 176 -37.00 -23.38 -25.25
CA ASP A 176 -37.47 -24.35 -26.21
C ASP A 176 -38.47 -25.30 -25.51
N GLU A 177 -39.74 -25.26 -25.94
CA GLU A 177 -40.90 -25.88 -25.27
C GLU A 177 -40.95 -27.42 -25.34
N THR A 178 -39.85 -28.11 -25.66
CA THR A 178 -39.85 -29.57 -25.76
C THR A 178 -39.56 -30.27 -24.43
N SER A 179 -40.32 -29.91 -23.40
CA SER A 179 -40.64 -30.85 -22.30
C SER A 179 -41.73 -31.82 -22.78
N GLY A 180 -41.45 -32.56 -23.87
CA GLY A 180 -42.42 -33.44 -24.52
C GLY A 180 -42.06 -34.92 -24.38
N LEU A 181 -43.07 -35.80 -24.36
CA LEU A 181 -42.88 -37.25 -24.40
C LEU A 181 -42.19 -37.63 -25.71
N LEU A 182 -41.00 -38.24 -25.60
CA LEU A 182 -40.27 -38.76 -26.76
C LEU A 182 -40.56 -40.25 -26.95
N GLU A 183 -41.47 -40.59 -27.86
CA GLU A 183 -41.73 -41.99 -28.22
C GLU A 183 -40.77 -42.48 -29.30
N ARG A 184 -40.20 -43.66 -29.14
CA ARG A 184 -39.25 -44.27 -30.09
C ARG A 184 -39.58 -45.74 -30.30
N VAL A 185 -39.27 -46.25 -31.49
CA VAL A 185 -39.47 -47.66 -31.80
C VAL A 185 -38.31 -48.49 -31.23
N ALA A 186 -38.59 -49.71 -30.80
CA ALA A 186 -37.57 -50.62 -30.30
C ALA A 186 -36.49 -50.88 -31.37
N GLY A 187 -35.22 -50.62 -31.01
CA GLY A 187 -34.09 -50.74 -31.92
C GLY A 187 -33.65 -49.43 -32.58
N GLU A 188 -34.38 -48.32 -32.38
CA GLU A 188 -33.98 -47.00 -32.85
C GLU A 188 -33.10 -46.25 -31.83
N ASN A 189 -32.27 -45.34 -32.33
CA ASN A 189 -31.51 -44.41 -31.48
C ASN A 189 -32.41 -43.28 -31.00
N ALA A 190 -32.32 -42.95 -29.71
CA ALA A 190 -33.01 -41.82 -29.10
C ALA A 190 -32.02 -40.71 -28.72
N CYS A 191 -32.33 -39.46 -29.09
CA CYS A 191 -31.62 -38.27 -28.63
C CYS A 191 -32.53 -37.47 -27.70
N LEU A 192 -32.11 -37.29 -26.45
CA LEU A 192 -32.79 -36.46 -25.47
C LEU A 192 -32.15 -35.07 -25.48
N PRO A 193 -32.83 -34.03 -26.00
CA PRO A 193 -32.27 -32.68 -26.01
C PRO A 193 -32.10 -32.16 -24.58
N CYS A 194 -30.97 -31.50 -24.31
CA CYS A 194 -30.70 -30.81 -23.04
C CYS A 194 -30.31 -29.36 -23.35
N PRO A 195 -31.28 -28.46 -23.59
CA PRO A 195 -31.02 -27.08 -23.97
C PRO A 195 -30.68 -26.19 -22.76
N ALA A 196 -29.80 -26.65 -21.87
CA ALA A 196 -29.31 -25.85 -20.75
C ALA A 196 -28.30 -24.80 -21.23
N ARG A 197 -28.44 -23.57 -20.75
CA ARG A 197 -27.51 -22.44 -20.96
C ARG A 197 -26.84 -22.07 -19.65
N GLY A 198 -25.66 -21.47 -19.68
CA GLY A 198 -24.87 -21.07 -18.50
C GLY A 198 -23.40 -21.48 -18.65
N GLU A 199 -22.50 -20.83 -17.91
CA GLU A 199 -21.06 -21.13 -18.00
C GLU A 199 -20.70 -22.38 -17.21
N ALA A 200 -20.04 -23.35 -17.87
CA ALA A 200 -19.69 -24.63 -17.26
C ALA A 200 -18.57 -24.46 -16.22
N ALA A 201 -18.75 -25.03 -15.03
CA ALA A 201 -17.66 -25.14 -14.07
C ALA A 201 -16.52 -25.97 -14.68
N SER A 202 -15.35 -25.37 -14.87
CA SER A 202 -14.18 -26.07 -15.37
C SER A 202 -13.86 -27.24 -14.44
N ARG A 203 -14.03 -28.47 -14.94
CA ARG A 203 -13.75 -29.71 -14.22
C ARG A 203 -12.24 -29.77 -13.97
N ALA A 204 -11.80 -29.31 -12.79
CA ALA A 204 -10.43 -29.51 -12.34
C ALA A 204 -10.12 -31.01 -12.40
N GLY A 205 -9.09 -31.38 -13.16
CA GLY A 205 -8.78 -32.77 -13.46
C GLY A 205 -8.60 -33.57 -12.18
N LEU A 206 -9.45 -34.57 -11.97
CA LEU A 206 -9.05 -35.72 -11.19
C LEU A 206 -7.97 -36.43 -12.00
N GLY A 207 -6.72 -36.13 -11.67
CA GLY A 207 -5.56 -36.93 -12.04
C GLY A 207 -5.79 -38.36 -11.57
N ARG A 208 -5.57 -39.29 -12.49
CA ARG A 208 -5.56 -40.73 -12.26
C ARG A 208 -4.33 -41.15 -11.47
#